data_AF-A0A522VV79-F1
#
_entry.id   AF-A0A522VV79-F1
#
_cell.length_a   1.000
_cell.length_b   1.000
_cell.length_c   1.000
_cell.angle_alpha   90.00
_cell.angle_beta   90.00
_cell.angle_gamma   90.00
#
_symmetry.space_group_name_H-M   'P 1'
#
loop_
_entity.id
_entity.type
_entity.pdbx_description
1 polymer ?
#
loop_
_entity_poly.entity_id
_entity_poly.type
_entity_poly.pdbx_seq_one_letter_code
_entity_poly.pdbx_strand_id
1 'polypeptide(L)'
;MTTSSEHYLPLVPADRTSLTDDERIENIVPLPPPEHLIRFFPIQGTPAERLVADTRRGVREILHGRSDRLLVVMGPCSIHDPAAALAYASRLLEERRRHAGELELLMRVYFEKPRTTVGWKGLI
;
A
#
# COMPACT_ATOMS: atom_id res chain seq x y z
N MET A 1 -5.96 66.00 -5.69
CA MET A 1 -6.79 64.77 -5.69
C MET A 1 -5.85 63.59 -5.48
N THR A 2 -5.72 63.15 -4.24
CA THR A 2 -4.91 62.01 -3.82
C THR A 2 -5.61 60.73 -4.26
N THR A 3 -5.12 60.08 -5.32
CA THR A 3 -5.59 58.74 -5.70
C THR A 3 -4.98 57.72 -4.74
N SER A 4 -5.85 57.09 -3.95
CA SER A 4 -5.54 56.09 -2.94
C SER A 4 -4.62 55.00 -3.46
N SER A 5 -3.45 54.86 -2.82
CA SER A 5 -2.57 53.71 -2.95
C SER A 5 -3.03 52.61 -1.98
N GLU A 6 -4.12 51.93 -2.27
CA GLU A 6 -4.47 50.71 -1.57
C GLU A 6 -4.93 49.68 -2.60
N HIS A 7 -4.08 48.70 -2.86
CA HIS A 7 -4.39 47.29 -3.18
C HIS A 7 -3.08 46.63 -3.65
N TYR A 8 -2.12 46.49 -2.72
CA TYR A 8 -0.83 45.83 -2.96
C TYR A 8 -0.79 44.42 -2.37
N LEU A 9 -1.94 43.73 -2.32
CA LEU A 9 -2.00 42.32 -1.99
C LEU A 9 -2.48 41.56 -3.22
N PRO A 10 -1.64 40.71 -3.83
CA PRO A 10 -2.10 39.84 -4.89
C PRO A 10 -3.26 38.99 -4.35
N LEU A 11 -4.34 38.89 -5.13
CA LEU A 11 -5.48 38.02 -4.83
C LEU A 11 -4.94 36.60 -4.61
N VAL A 12 -5.22 36.04 -3.43
CA VAL A 12 -4.91 34.66 -3.09
C VAL A 12 -5.62 33.76 -4.13
N PRO A 13 -4.89 32.87 -4.85
CA PRO A 13 -5.50 31.86 -5.71
C PRO A 13 -6.62 31.10 -4.99
N ALA A 14 -7.70 30.73 -5.68
CA ALA A 14 -8.92 30.19 -5.04
C ALA A 14 -8.71 28.87 -4.27
N ASP A 15 -7.58 28.21 -4.51
CA ASP A 15 -7.12 26.99 -3.86
C ASP A 15 -6.22 27.24 -2.63
N ARG A 16 -5.79 28.48 -2.39
CA ARG A 16 -5.00 28.87 -1.22
C ARG A 16 -5.86 29.51 -0.14
N THR A 17 -5.61 29.11 1.10
CA THR A 17 -6.35 29.53 2.30
C THR A 17 -5.82 30.83 2.91
N SER A 18 -4.59 31.25 2.59
CA SER A 18 -3.97 32.48 3.08
C SER A 18 -2.78 32.93 2.21
N LEU A 19 -2.22 34.11 2.52
CA LEU A 19 -1.02 34.64 1.86
C LEU A 19 0.26 33.82 2.13
N THR A 20 0.29 33.08 3.24
CA THR A 20 1.41 32.23 3.67
C THR A 20 1.16 30.75 3.35
N ASP A 21 0.14 30.46 2.54
CA ASP A 21 -0.24 29.09 2.21
C ASP A 21 0.67 28.52 1.11
N ASP A 22 0.99 27.23 1.22
CA ASP A 22 1.79 26.46 0.26
C ASP A 22 3.18 27.03 -0.11
N GLU A 23 3.82 27.82 0.77
CA GLU A 23 5.13 28.46 0.51
C GLU A 23 6.27 27.50 0.11
N ARG A 24 6.16 26.21 0.47
CA ARG A 24 7.17 25.16 0.18
C ARG A 24 6.58 23.96 -0.54
N ILE A 25 5.44 24.12 -1.21
CA ILE A 25 4.79 23.05 -1.98
C ILE A 25 5.11 23.25 -3.46
N GLU A 26 5.75 22.25 -4.06
CA GLU A 26 6.04 22.27 -5.50
C GLU A 26 4.76 22.03 -6.32
N ASN A 27 3.95 21.05 -5.91
CA ASN A 27 2.72 20.68 -6.60
C ASN A 27 1.78 19.87 -5.69
N ILE A 28 0.47 20.00 -5.91
CA ILE A 28 -0.57 19.18 -5.30
C ILE A 28 -1.33 18.46 -6.42
N VAL A 29 -1.29 17.13 -6.41
CA VAL A 29 -1.98 16.29 -7.39
C VAL A 29 -3.07 15.48 -6.68
N PRO A 30 -4.35 15.70 -7.00
CA PRO A 30 -5.44 14.87 -6.47
C PRO A 30 -5.24 13.40 -6.84
N LEU A 31 -5.35 12.51 -5.85
CA LEU A 31 -5.33 11.06 -6.08
C LEU A 31 -6.74 10.52 -6.33
N PRO A 32 -6.90 9.46 -7.14
CA PRO A 32 -8.17 8.76 -7.26
C PRO A 32 -8.66 8.28 -5.88
N PRO A 33 -9.94 8.46 -5.53
CA PRO A 33 -10.45 7.99 -4.26
C PRO A 33 -10.40 6.45 -4.18
N PRO A 34 -10.24 5.86 -2.98
CA PRO A 34 -10.11 4.41 -2.81
C PRO A 34 -11.24 3.60 -3.44
N GLU A 35 -12.46 4.15 -3.48
CA GLU A 35 -13.63 3.50 -4.11
C GLU A 35 -13.43 3.20 -5.60
N HIS A 36 -12.64 3.99 -6.33
CA HIS A 36 -12.36 3.73 -7.73
C HIS A 36 -11.54 2.44 -7.89
N LEU A 37 -10.51 2.25 -7.05
CA LEU A 37 -9.69 1.04 -7.07
C LEU A 37 -10.49 -0.20 -6.63
N ILE A 38 -11.32 -0.07 -5.60
CA ILE A 38 -12.16 -1.18 -5.11
C ILE A 38 -13.15 -1.63 -6.20
N ARG A 39 -13.74 -0.68 -6.94
CA ARG A 39 -14.64 -0.99 -8.06
C ARG A 39 -13.90 -1.59 -9.26
N PHE A 40 -12.66 -1.18 -9.51
CA PHE A 40 -11.84 -1.68 -10.60
C PHE A 40 -11.28 -3.09 -10.32
N PHE A 41 -10.97 -3.39 -9.05
CA PHE A 41 -10.44 -4.68 -8.59
C PHE A 41 -11.35 -5.32 -7.51
N PRO A 42 -12.60 -5.68 -7.84
CA PRO A 42 -13.53 -6.23 -6.87
C PRO A 42 -13.12 -7.65 -6.47
N ILE A 43 -13.17 -7.95 -5.17
CA ILE A 43 -12.86 -9.31 -4.67
C ILE A 43 -14.11 -10.09 -4.24
N GLN A 44 -15.27 -9.44 -4.13
CA GLN A 44 -16.50 -10.09 -3.66
C GLN A 44 -16.87 -11.30 -4.52
N GLY A 45 -17.10 -12.44 -3.89
CA GLY A 45 -17.40 -13.72 -4.53
C GLY A 45 -16.19 -14.44 -5.15
N THR A 46 -15.03 -13.79 -5.23
CA THR A 46 -13.84 -14.36 -5.86
C THR A 46 -13.12 -15.35 -4.94
N PRO A 47 -12.27 -16.25 -5.48
CA PRO A 47 -11.38 -17.06 -4.65
C PRO A 47 -10.46 -16.25 -3.74
N ALA A 48 -10.11 -15.01 -4.10
CA ALA A 48 -9.25 -14.15 -3.29
C ALA A 48 -9.93 -13.73 -1.98
N GLU A 49 -11.23 -13.42 -1.99
CA GLU A 49 -11.98 -13.11 -0.77
C GLU A 49 -11.96 -14.28 0.21
N ARG A 50 -12.25 -15.50 -0.28
CA ARG A 50 -12.20 -16.72 0.55
C ARG A 50 -10.80 -16.95 1.09
N LEU A 51 -9.78 -16.88 0.23
CA LEU A 51 -8.38 -17.07 0.62
C LEU A 51 -7.96 -16.09 1.73
N VAL A 52 -8.32 -14.81 1.61
CA VAL A 52 -8.00 -13.78 2.62
C VAL A 52 -8.73 -14.07 3.94
N ALA A 53 -10.02 -14.40 3.89
CA ALA A 53 -10.80 -14.71 5.08
C ALA A 53 -10.27 -15.95 5.82
N ASP A 54 -9.99 -17.02 5.07
CA ASP A 54 -9.48 -18.28 5.60
C ASP A 54 -8.07 -18.13 6.17
N THR A 55 -7.19 -17.43 5.46
CA THR A 55 -5.83 -17.14 5.92
C THR A 55 -5.85 -16.32 7.21
N ARG A 56 -6.68 -15.27 7.29
CA ARG A 56 -6.81 -14.45 8.52
C ARG A 56 -7.30 -15.28 9.71
N ARG A 57 -8.24 -16.20 9.47
CA ARG A 57 -8.71 -17.14 10.50
C ARG A 57 -7.57 -18.06 10.95
N GLY A 58 -6.85 -18.69 10.03
CA GLY A 58 -5.70 -19.55 10.35
C GLY A 58 -4.61 -18.84 11.14
N VAL A 59 -4.23 -17.63 10.73
CA VAL A 59 -3.30 -16.76 11.47
C VAL A 59 -3.82 -16.48 12.88
N ARG A 60 -5.13 -16.19 13.03
CA ARG A 60 -5.74 -15.97 14.35
C ARG A 60 -5.63 -17.20 15.25
N GLU A 61 -5.85 -18.40 14.72
CA GLU A 61 -5.69 -19.64 15.50
C GLU A 61 -4.27 -19.81 16.02
N ILE A 62 -3.26 -19.55 15.17
CA ILE A 62 -1.84 -19.59 15.56
C ILE A 62 -1.54 -18.56 16.66
N LEU A 63 -1.95 -17.30 16.46
CA LEU A 63 -1.70 -16.23 17.43
C LEU A 63 -2.38 -16.43 18.79
N HIS A 64 -3.47 -17.21 18.83
CA HIS A 64 -4.16 -17.57 20.08
C HIS A 64 -3.68 -18.91 20.65
N GLY A 65 -2.65 -19.54 20.07
CA GLY A 65 -2.13 -20.84 20.52
C GLY A 65 -3.09 -22.02 20.30
N ARG A 66 -4.11 -21.86 19.44
CA ARG A 66 -5.09 -22.90 19.08
C ARG A 66 -4.63 -23.74 17.88
N SER A 67 -3.56 -23.33 17.23
CA SER A 67 -2.80 -24.10 16.25
C SER A 67 -1.32 -23.97 16.59
N ASP A 68 -0.61 -25.09 16.51
CA ASP A 68 0.83 -25.22 16.74
C ASP A 68 1.68 -24.95 15.49
N ARG A 69 1.02 -24.65 14.34
CA ARG A 69 1.70 -24.31 13.08
C ARG A 69 2.51 -23.03 13.23
N LEU A 70 3.68 -22.99 12.61
CA LEU A 70 4.51 -21.79 12.57
C LEU A 70 4.04 -20.85 11.46
N LEU A 71 3.70 -19.61 11.82
CA LEU A 71 3.46 -18.54 10.87
C LEU A 71 4.79 -18.04 10.29
N VAL A 72 4.95 -18.07 8.97
CA VAL A 72 6.16 -17.61 8.28
C VAL A 72 5.79 -16.57 7.23
N VAL A 73 6.29 -15.35 7.41
CA VAL A 73 6.15 -14.27 6.43
C VAL A 73 7.47 -14.13 5.67
N MET A 74 7.48 -14.51 4.39
CA MET A 74 8.71 -14.55 3.58
C MET A 74 8.50 -14.07 2.15
N GLY A 75 9.54 -13.47 1.57
CA GLY A 75 9.49 -12.95 0.21
C GLY A 75 10.53 -11.85 -0.03
N PRO A 76 10.48 -11.22 -1.23
CA PRO A 76 11.36 -10.11 -1.57
C PRO A 76 11.33 -8.99 -0.51
N CYS A 77 12.45 -8.28 -0.37
CA CYS A 77 12.53 -7.16 0.57
C CYS A 77 11.53 -6.05 0.22
N SER A 78 11.43 -5.74 -1.08
CA SER A 78 10.45 -4.88 -1.74
C SER A 78 10.25 -5.35 -3.18
N ILE A 79 9.04 -5.29 -3.69
CA ILE A 79 8.68 -5.67 -5.07
C ILE A 79 8.88 -4.48 -5.99
N HIS A 80 9.73 -4.65 -7.00
CA HIS A 80 9.92 -3.69 -8.09
C HIS A 80 9.51 -4.25 -9.46
N ASP A 81 9.35 -5.58 -9.57
CA ASP A 81 8.93 -6.28 -10.79
C ASP A 81 7.76 -7.22 -10.47
N PRO A 82 6.54 -6.92 -10.95
CA PRO A 82 5.37 -7.79 -10.79
C PRO A 82 5.53 -9.18 -11.39
N ALA A 83 6.24 -9.34 -12.52
CA ALA A 83 6.42 -10.64 -13.16
C ALA A 83 7.31 -11.56 -12.30
N ALA A 84 8.44 -11.05 -11.82
CA ALA A 84 9.27 -11.78 -10.86
C ALA A 84 8.52 -12.10 -9.55
N ALA A 85 7.68 -11.18 -9.07
CA ALA A 85 6.86 -11.41 -7.88
C ALA A 85 5.87 -12.57 -8.07
N LEU A 86 5.21 -12.66 -9.23
CA LEU A 86 4.31 -13.77 -9.57
C LEU A 86 5.08 -15.09 -9.73
N ALA A 87 6.25 -15.07 -10.36
CA ALA A 87 7.10 -16.26 -10.45
C ALA A 87 7.54 -16.78 -9.08
N TYR A 88 7.87 -15.88 -8.15
CA TYR A 88 8.15 -16.22 -6.76
C TYR A 88 6.91 -16.80 -6.05
N ALA A 89 5.74 -16.17 -6.23
CA ALA A 89 4.48 -16.62 -5.63
C ALA A 89 4.13 -18.05 -6.05
N SER A 90 4.33 -18.41 -7.32
CA SER A 90 4.10 -19.77 -7.84
C SER A 90 4.96 -20.81 -7.13
N ARG A 91 6.26 -20.53 -6.94
CA ARG A 91 7.16 -21.42 -6.19
C ARG A 91 6.80 -21.51 -4.71
N LEU A 92 6.45 -20.38 -4.09
CA LEU A 92 6.03 -20.36 -2.69
C LEU A 92 4.72 -21.14 -2.46
N LEU A 93 3.81 -21.14 -3.43
CA LEU A 93 2.56 -21.88 -3.36
C LEU A 93 2.79 -23.41 -3.29
N GLU A 94 3.79 -23.92 -4.02
CA GLU A 94 4.19 -25.33 -3.96
C GLU A 94 4.69 -25.69 -2.55
N GLU A 95 5.56 -24.85 -1.98
CA GLU A 95 6.07 -25.05 -0.61
C GLU A 95 4.97 -24.89 0.45
N ARG A 96 4.04 -23.94 0.27
CA ARG A 96 2.90 -23.76 1.17
C ARG A 96 2.03 -25.01 1.23
N ARG A 97 1.84 -25.69 0.10
CA ARG A 97 1.10 -26.96 0.04
C ARG A 97 1.89 -28.09 0.69
N ARG A 98 3.18 -28.20 0.37
CA ARG A 98 4.08 -29.23 0.90
C ARG A 98 4.15 -29.20 2.43
N HIS A 99 4.21 -28.01 3.02
CA HIS A 99 4.38 -27.82 4.46
C HIS A 99 3.09 -27.42 5.19
N ALA A 100 1.91 -27.62 4.57
CA ALA A 100 0.65 -27.12 5.11
C ALA A 100 0.31 -27.64 6.51
N GLY A 101 0.79 -28.83 6.89
CA GLY A 101 0.57 -29.40 8.23
C GLY A 101 1.35 -28.68 9.34
N GLU A 102 2.48 -28.06 9.02
CA GLU A 102 3.43 -27.52 10.00
C GLU A 102 3.56 -25.99 9.90
N LEU A 103 3.41 -25.43 8.70
CA LEU A 103 3.70 -24.02 8.39
C LEU A 103 2.49 -23.31 7.78
N GLU A 104 2.22 -22.09 8.22
CA GLU A 104 1.36 -21.13 7.53
C GLU A 104 2.24 -20.13 6.77
N LEU A 105 2.54 -20.42 5.50
CA LEU A 105 3.40 -19.57 4.65
C LEU A 105 2.62 -18.40 4.04
N LEU A 106 3.08 -17.18 4.31
CA LEU A 106 2.57 -15.94 3.71
C LEU A 106 3.64 -15.25 2.87
N MET A 107 3.28 -14.89 1.63
CA MET A 107 4.14 -14.08 0.79
C MET A 107 4.26 -12.67 1.36
N ARG A 108 5.50 -12.19 1.51
CA ARG A 108 5.79 -10.78 1.80
C ARG A 108 5.65 -9.95 0.52
N VAL A 109 4.71 -9.01 0.52
CA VAL A 109 4.37 -8.12 -0.61
C VAL A 109 4.53 -6.66 -0.19
N TYR A 110 5.78 -6.20 -0.05
CA TYR A 110 6.09 -4.81 0.32
C TYR A 110 6.47 -4.01 -0.93
N PHE A 111 5.97 -2.78 -1.06
CA PHE A 111 6.20 -1.97 -2.26
C PHE A 111 7.34 -0.95 -2.11
N GLU A 112 7.75 -0.64 -0.89
CA GLU A 112 8.78 0.35 -0.59
C GLU A 112 9.68 -0.15 0.56
N LYS A 113 10.89 0.43 0.64
CA LYS A 113 11.74 0.38 1.83
C LYS A 113 12.00 1.81 2.32
N PRO A 114 11.63 2.18 3.56
CA PRO A 114 11.90 3.51 4.11
C PRO A 114 13.41 3.87 4.04
N ARG A 115 13.72 5.11 3.65
CA ARG A 115 15.10 5.62 3.52
C ARG A 115 15.20 7.04 4.10
N THR A 116 16.35 7.34 4.71
CA THR A 116 16.73 8.68 5.17
C THR A 116 17.56 9.44 4.13
N THR A 117 18.02 8.75 3.08
CA THR A 117 18.75 9.31 1.95
C THR A 117 17.94 9.18 0.67
N VAL A 118 18.33 9.92 -0.38
CA VAL A 118 17.73 9.78 -1.71
C VAL A 118 17.89 8.35 -2.23
N GLY A 119 16.86 7.85 -2.89
CA GLY A 119 16.80 6.50 -3.46
C GLY A 119 15.45 6.25 -4.12
N TRP A 120 15.28 5.05 -4.66
CA TRP A 120 14.01 4.59 -5.24
C TRP A 120 12.88 4.65 -4.20
N LYS A 121 11.73 5.18 -4.61
CA LYS A 121 10.56 5.46 -3.75
C LYS A 121 9.58 4.30 -3.60
N GLY A 122 9.80 3.22 -4.34
CA GLY A 122 8.90 2.07 -4.33
C GLY A 122 8.09 1.95 -5.62
N LEU A 123 7.19 0.97 -5.63
CA LEU A 123 6.36 0.62 -6.79
C LEU A 123 5.03 1.40 -6.84
N ILE A 124 4.61 2.01 -5.73
CA ILE A 124 3.45 2.91 -5.63
C ILE A 124 3.95 4.33 -5.88
#